data_AF-A0A918EJA0-F1
#
_entry.id   AF-A0A918EJA0-F1
#
_cell.length_a   1.000
_cell.length_b   1.000
_cell.length_c   1.000
_cell.angle_alpha   90.00
_cell.angle_beta   90.00
_cell.angle_gamma   90.00
#
_symmetry.space_group_name_H-M   'P 1'
#
loop_
_entity.id
_entity.type
_entity.pdbx_description
1 polymer ?
#
loop_
_entity_poly.entity_id
_entity_poly.type
_entity_poly.pdbx_seq_one_letter_code
_entity_poly.pdbx_strand_id
1 'polypeptide(L)'
;MNKVRSALGGAVLAGVIGLTSVAPAVAAPAGEGVATGTSAVAAGKAPMASKTERIKKLGQLTVKGQKSLDAWYAGLGQYRKGKNPYKFNWSTDGCSKAPEKIPGGYDFTFPCHRHDFGYRNYKSLVGVSKFRSQHKKRIDDVFLQDMKQVCGARFWADPLTPAGRKKAKAACLKTADKYYAAVRAVG
;
A
#
# COMPACT_ATOMS: atom_id res chain seq x y z
N MET A 1 13.22 25.38 48.08
CA MET A 1 12.28 26.36 48.68
C MET A 1 11.12 26.50 47.71
N ASN A 2 10.03 25.74 47.88
CA ASN A 2 8.78 26.13 48.56
C ASN A 2 8.17 27.41 47.91
N LYS A 3 6.92 27.45 47.41
CA LYS A 3 5.69 26.88 47.97
C LYS A 3 4.60 26.59 46.91
N VAL A 4 3.83 25.56 47.24
CA VAL A 4 2.50 25.15 46.75
C VAL A 4 1.41 25.93 47.49
N ARG A 5 0.16 25.84 46.99
CA ARG A 5 -1.17 25.89 47.66
C ARG A 5 -1.98 27.16 47.36
N SER A 6 -3.32 27.16 47.27
CA SER A 6 -4.41 26.16 47.21
C SER A 6 -5.72 26.97 47.16
N ALA A 7 -6.82 26.38 46.66
CA ALA A 7 -8.18 26.34 47.24
C ALA A 7 -9.19 26.02 46.10
N LEU A 8 -9.97 24.93 46.06
CA LEU A 8 -10.92 24.27 46.98
C LEU A 8 -12.17 25.08 47.32
N GLY A 9 -13.30 24.61 46.76
CA GLY A 9 -14.68 24.71 47.25
C GLY A 9 -15.52 23.84 46.31
N GLY A 10 -16.25 22.79 46.68
CA GLY A 10 -16.69 22.31 47.99
C GLY A 10 -18.18 22.64 48.20
N ALA A 11 -19.09 21.75 47.82
CA ALA A 11 -20.34 21.47 48.54
C ALA A 11 -21.09 20.28 47.93
N VAL A 12 -21.48 19.38 48.82
CA VAL A 12 -22.22 18.12 48.68
C VAL A 12 -23.71 18.42 48.99
N LEU A 13 -24.66 17.60 48.50
CA LEU A 13 -25.72 17.00 49.33
C LEU A 13 -26.70 16.14 48.50
N ALA A 14 -27.12 15.05 49.15
CA ALA A 14 -27.86 13.91 48.67
C ALA A 14 -29.39 14.09 48.70
N GLY A 15 -30.12 13.19 48.04
CA GLY A 15 -31.58 13.00 48.17
C GLY A 15 -32.04 11.73 47.43
N VAL A 16 -33.04 11.05 47.97
CA VAL A 16 -33.25 9.58 47.94
C VAL A 16 -34.63 9.23 47.33
N ILE A 17 -34.87 7.92 47.09
CA ILE A 17 -36.16 7.17 47.09
C ILE A 17 -36.71 6.78 45.70
N GLY A 18 -37.08 5.49 45.58
CA GLY A 18 -37.56 4.83 44.35
C GLY A 18 -38.96 4.20 44.44
N LEU A 19 -39.14 3.09 43.70
CA LEU A 19 -40.33 2.20 43.54
C LEU A 19 -41.45 2.84 42.67
N THR A 20 -42.20 2.20 41.77
CA THR A 20 -42.53 0.79 41.42
C THR A 20 -43.34 0.81 40.10
N SER A 21 -43.35 -0.27 39.32
CA SER A 21 -44.57 -0.84 38.71
C SER A 21 -44.27 -2.13 37.91
N VAL A 22 -45.29 -3.00 37.84
CA VAL A 22 -45.27 -4.43 37.57
C VAL A 22 -45.93 -4.74 36.22
N ALA A 23 -45.29 -5.64 35.43
CA ALA A 23 -45.76 -6.66 34.44
C ALA A 23 -46.96 -6.39 33.46
N PRO A 24 -47.08 -7.11 32.32
CA PRO A 24 -47.28 -8.58 32.28
C PRO A 24 -46.53 -9.36 31.19
N ALA A 25 -46.47 -10.68 31.40
CA ALA A 25 -45.98 -11.70 30.48
C ALA A 25 -47.02 -12.06 29.41
N VAL A 26 -46.57 -12.42 28.20
CA VAL A 26 -47.32 -13.27 27.26
C VAL A 26 -46.38 -14.25 26.54
N ALA A 27 -46.96 -15.43 26.29
CA ALA A 27 -46.44 -16.73 25.92
C ALA A 27 -45.48 -16.86 24.71
N ALA A 28 -44.68 -17.92 24.76
CA ALA A 28 -43.95 -18.51 23.63
C ALA A 28 -44.88 -19.25 22.65
N PRO A 29 -44.37 -19.57 21.46
CA PRO A 29 -44.44 -20.96 21.02
C PRO A 29 -43.08 -21.55 20.63
N ALA A 30 -43.11 -22.87 20.54
CA ALA A 30 -42.00 -23.80 20.47
C ALA A 30 -41.36 -23.94 19.07
N GLY A 31 -40.08 -24.32 19.08
CA GLY A 31 -39.50 -25.31 18.17
C GLY A 31 -39.11 -24.84 16.77
N GLU A 32 -37.80 -24.75 16.53
CA GLU A 32 -37.10 -25.53 15.48
C GLU A 32 -35.58 -25.32 15.59
N GLY A 33 -34.84 -26.40 15.35
CA GLY A 33 -33.47 -26.60 15.84
C GLY A 33 -32.44 -25.60 15.34
N VAL A 34 -31.67 -25.05 16.30
CA VAL A 34 -30.37 -24.45 16.01
C VAL A 34 -29.44 -25.59 15.63
N ALA A 35 -29.25 -25.80 14.33
CA ALA A 35 -28.11 -26.54 13.82
C ALA A 35 -26.85 -25.75 14.17
N THR A 36 -26.25 -26.06 15.33
CA THR A 36 -24.88 -25.69 15.67
C THR A 36 -23.96 -26.47 14.72
N GLY A 37 -23.83 -25.96 13.50
CA GLY A 37 -22.77 -26.35 12.58
C GLY A 37 -21.44 -26.00 13.23
N THR A 38 -20.86 -26.95 13.96
CA THR A 38 -19.49 -26.91 14.42
C THR A 38 -18.62 -27.00 13.17
N SER A 39 -18.30 -25.85 12.59
CA SER A 39 -17.21 -25.77 11.62
C SER A 39 -15.93 -26.07 12.39
N ALA A 40 -15.54 -27.34 12.40
CA ALA A 40 -14.21 -27.76 12.74
C ALA A 40 -13.25 -26.97 11.83
N VAL A 41 -12.61 -25.95 12.40
CA VAL A 41 -11.46 -25.30 11.79
C VAL A 41 -10.33 -26.33 11.80
N ALA A 42 -10.28 -27.14 10.75
CA ALA A 42 -9.11 -27.93 10.46
C ALA A 42 -7.90 -26.98 10.49
N ALA A 43 -6.91 -27.31 11.33
CA ALA A 43 -5.61 -26.66 11.37
C ALA A 43 -4.84 -27.01 10.08
N GLY A 44 -5.37 -26.59 8.93
CA GLY A 44 -4.73 -26.63 7.64
C GLY A 44 -4.00 -25.32 7.42
N LYS A 45 -2.77 -25.38 6.86
CA LYS A 45 -2.10 -24.21 6.29
C LYS A 45 -3.12 -23.44 5.46
N ALA A 46 -3.30 -22.14 5.75
CA ALA A 46 -4.19 -21.29 5.00
C ALA A 46 -3.99 -21.49 3.49
N PRO A 47 -5.05 -21.72 2.70
CA PRO A 47 -4.93 -22.00 1.28
C PRO A 47 -4.18 -20.86 0.59
N MET A 48 -3.32 -21.22 -0.37
CA MET A 48 -2.65 -20.24 -1.21
C MET A 48 -3.68 -19.37 -1.93
N ALA A 49 -3.40 -18.07 -2.05
CA ALA A 49 -4.30 -17.15 -2.73
C ALA A 49 -4.60 -17.61 -4.17
N SER A 50 -5.88 -17.65 -4.52
CA SER A 50 -6.36 -17.99 -5.86
C SER A 50 -5.81 -17.02 -6.92
N LYS A 51 -5.86 -17.44 -8.18
CA LYS A 51 -5.45 -16.59 -9.32
C LYS A 51 -6.20 -15.26 -9.35
N THR A 52 -7.50 -15.28 -9.08
CA THR A 52 -8.36 -14.08 -9.05
C THR A 52 -7.96 -13.14 -7.92
N GLU A 53 -7.69 -13.66 -6.73
CA GLU A 53 -7.22 -12.84 -5.59
C GLU A 53 -5.84 -12.24 -5.87
N ARG A 54 -4.95 -13.01 -6.50
CA ARG A 54 -3.62 -12.52 -6.92
C ARG A 54 -3.74 -11.39 -7.93
N ILE A 55 -4.62 -11.50 -8.94
CA ILE A 55 -4.85 -10.43 -9.92
C ILE A 55 -5.45 -9.20 -9.26
N LYS A 56 -6.46 -9.36 -8.39
CA LYS A 56 -7.06 -8.26 -7.62
C LYS A 56 -6.01 -7.54 -6.78
N LYS A 57 -5.21 -8.30 -6.02
CA LYS A 57 -4.14 -7.76 -5.19
C LYS A 57 -3.08 -7.06 -6.04
N LEU A 58 -2.65 -7.67 -7.14
CA LEU A 58 -1.67 -7.08 -8.06
C LEU A 58 -2.19 -5.73 -8.60
N GLY A 59 -3.45 -5.66 -9.01
CA GLY A 59 -4.09 -4.41 -9.44
C GLY A 59 -4.05 -3.30 -8.39
N GLN A 60 -4.19 -3.63 -7.11
CA GLN A 60 -4.07 -2.64 -6.03
C GLN A 60 -2.64 -2.11 -5.85
N LEU A 61 -1.62 -2.92 -6.16
CA LEU A 61 -0.20 -2.57 -5.98
C LEU A 61 0.40 -1.83 -7.18
N THR A 62 -0.29 -1.87 -8.34
CA THR A 62 0.22 -1.34 -9.61
C THR A 62 -0.75 -0.34 -10.26
N VAL A 63 -1.31 0.55 -9.45
CA VAL A 63 -2.08 1.70 -9.91
C VAL A 63 -1.41 3.00 -9.47
N LYS A 64 -1.87 4.10 -10.07
CA LYS A 64 -1.42 5.45 -9.73
C LYS A 64 -1.86 5.83 -8.31
N GLY A 65 -1.18 6.82 -7.74
CA GLY A 65 -1.46 7.37 -6.42
C GLY A 65 -0.67 6.77 -5.25
N GLN A 66 -0.54 7.56 -4.19
CA GLN A 66 0.28 7.28 -3.02
C GLN A 66 -0.13 6.00 -2.29
N LYS A 67 -1.44 5.76 -2.15
CA LYS A 67 -1.97 4.55 -1.50
C LYS A 67 -1.46 3.25 -2.14
N SER A 68 -1.34 3.22 -3.47
CA SER A 68 -0.82 2.04 -4.18
C SER A 68 0.68 1.87 -3.96
N LEU A 69 1.42 2.99 -3.96
CA LEU A 69 2.85 3.01 -3.67
C LEU A 69 3.15 2.53 -2.25
N ASP A 70 2.43 3.05 -1.24
CA ASP A 70 2.57 2.64 0.15
C ASP A 70 2.24 1.17 0.35
N ALA A 71 1.16 0.69 -0.30
CA ALA A 71 0.78 -0.72 -0.26
C ALA A 71 1.84 -1.62 -0.92
N TRP A 72 2.48 -1.14 -1.99
CA TRP A 72 3.58 -1.86 -2.64
C TRP A 72 4.82 -1.92 -1.75
N TYR A 73 5.21 -0.81 -1.11
CA TYR A 73 6.30 -0.80 -0.13
C TYR A 73 6.01 -1.68 1.09
N ALA A 74 4.79 -1.67 1.60
CA ALA A 74 4.37 -2.56 2.67
C ALA A 74 4.50 -4.03 2.24
N GLY A 75 4.07 -4.37 1.02
CA GLY A 75 4.23 -5.70 0.44
C GLY A 75 5.70 -6.11 0.30
N LEU A 76 6.55 -5.22 -0.21
CA LEU A 76 8.00 -5.43 -0.30
C LEU A 76 8.63 -5.66 1.09
N GLY A 77 8.20 -4.90 2.09
CA GLY A 77 8.63 -5.06 3.48
C GLY A 77 8.23 -6.41 4.06
N GLN A 78 7.02 -6.91 3.78
CA GLN A 78 6.61 -8.26 4.20
C GLN A 78 7.42 -9.34 3.48
N TYR A 79 7.67 -9.18 2.17
CA TYR A 79 8.51 -10.11 1.41
C TYR A 79 9.92 -10.22 1.99
N ARG A 80 10.55 -9.08 2.33
CA ARG A 80 11.87 -9.04 2.99
C ARG A 80 11.89 -9.70 4.36
N LYS A 81 10.74 -9.81 5.03
CA LYS A 81 10.54 -10.56 6.29
C LYS A 81 10.20 -12.04 6.07
N GLY A 82 10.37 -12.56 4.84
CA GLY A 82 10.11 -13.96 4.49
C GLY A 82 8.63 -14.28 4.19
N LYS A 83 7.74 -13.28 4.13
CA LYS A 83 6.31 -13.50 3.91
C LYS A 83 5.91 -13.22 2.46
N ASN A 84 5.44 -14.25 1.75
CA ASN A 84 4.94 -14.11 0.37
C ASN A 84 3.61 -14.88 0.16
N PRO A 85 2.50 -14.45 0.78
CA PRO A 85 1.23 -15.19 0.76
C PRO A 85 0.63 -15.30 -0.65
N TYR A 86 0.86 -14.31 -1.52
CA TYR A 86 0.39 -14.30 -2.91
C TYR A 86 1.38 -14.92 -3.91
N LYS A 87 2.52 -15.44 -3.43
CA LYS A 87 3.61 -15.98 -4.27
C LYS A 87 3.93 -15.06 -5.45
N PHE A 88 3.98 -13.74 -5.20
CA PHE A 88 4.38 -12.79 -6.23
C PHE A 88 5.88 -12.93 -6.48
N ASN A 89 6.28 -12.67 -7.72
CA ASN A 89 7.66 -12.51 -8.09
C ASN A 89 8.13 -11.10 -7.67
N TRP A 90 9.03 -11.04 -6.69
CA TRP A 90 9.63 -9.80 -6.19
C TRP A 90 11.05 -9.57 -6.71
N SER A 91 11.55 -10.45 -7.59
CA SER A 91 12.86 -10.26 -8.23
C SER A 91 12.81 -9.09 -9.21
N THR A 92 13.94 -8.40 -9.33
CA THR A 92 14.13 -7.20 -10.15
C THR A 92 15.56 -7.18 -10.65
N ASP A 93 15.75 -6.65 -11.84
CA ASP A 93 17.05 -6.33 -12.44
C ASP A 93 17.30 -4.81 -12.44
N GLY A 94 16.58 -4.09 -11.57
CA GLY A 94 16.68 -2.65 -11.42
C GLY A 94 16.30 -1.93 -12.70
N CYS A 95 16.96 -0.81 -12.98
CA CYS A 95 16.75 -0.06 -14.22
C CYS A 95 17.43 -0.68 -15.46
N SER A 96 17.88 -1.95 -15.41
CA SER A 96 18.45 -2.87 -16.45
C SER A 96 19.34 -2.30 -17.56
N LYS A 97 18.91 -1.26 -18.27
CA LYS A 97 19.61 -0.57 -19.37
C LYS A 97 19.84 0.92 -19.11
N ALA A 98 19.58 1.37 -17.89
CA ALA A 98 19.67 2.77 -17.51
C ALA A 98 20.16 2.92 -16.06
N PRO A 99 20.82 4.03 -15.71
CA PRO A 99 21.30 4.25 -14.34
C PRO A 99 20.14 4.41 -13.35
N GLU A 100 20.26 3.84 -12.16
CA GLU A 100 19.26 4.04 -11.09
C GLU A 100 19.45 5.41 -10.42
N LYS A 101 20.69 5.74 -10.08
CA LYS A 101 21.08 7.01 -9.48
C LYS A 101 21.39 8.02 -10.58
N ILE A 102 20.73 9.17 -10.53
CA ILE A 102 20.89 10.22 -11.55
C ILE A 102 21.34 11.54 -10.89
N PRO A 103 21.93 12.47 -11.65
CA PRO A 103 22.41 13.73 -11.11
C PRO A 103 21.36 14.50 -10.32
N GLY A 104 21.81 15.20 -9.26
CA GLY A 104 20.93 15.89 -8.32
C GLY A 104 20.52 15.05 -7.10
N GLY A 105 21.06 13.85 -6.93
CA GLY A 105 20.78 12.99 -5.78
C GLY A 105 19.44 12.26 -5.88
N TYR A 106 18.90 12.12 -7.09
CA TYR A 106 17.68 11.36 -7.34
C TYR A 106 17.99 9.89 -7.59
N ASP A 107 17.07 9.02 -7.17
CA ASP A 107 17.24 7.57 -7.23
C ASP A 107 15.95 6.90 -7.75
N PHE A 108 16.05 6.26 -8.92
CA PHE A 108 14.97 5.55 -9.60
C PHE A 108 14.93 4.04 -9.31
N THR A 109 15.74 3.54 -8.36
CA THR A 109 15.76 2.12 -7.94
C THR A 109 14.34 1.59 -7.68
N PHE A 110 13.59 2.23 -6.77
CA PHE A 110 12.26 1.74 -6.42
C PHE A 110 11.19 1.92 -7.51
N PRO A 111 11.15 3.03 -8.27
CA PRO A 111 10.37 3.10 -9.50
C PRO A 111 10.62 1.91 -10.44
N CYS A 112 11.88 1.55 -10.70
CA CYS A 112 12.23 0.41 -11.55
C CYS A 112 11.80 -0.92 -10.92
N HIS A 113 12.01 -1.12 -9.62
CA HIS A 113 11.56 -2.32 -8.92
C HIS A 113 10.04 -2.52 -9.00
N ARG A 114 9.24 -1.45 -8.87
CA ARG A 114 7.78 -1.55 -8.96
C ARG A 114 7.31 -1.81 -10.40
N HIS A 115 8.01 -1.27 -11.39
CA HIS A 115 7.78 -1.54 -12.81
C HIS A 115 8.01 -3.03 -13.12
N ASP A 116 9.17 -3.57 -12.73
CA ASP A 116 9.52 -4.99 -12.86
C ASP A 116 8.50 -5.90 -12.18
N PHE A 117 8.13 -5.56 -10.95
CA PHE A 117 7.13 -6.28 -10.19
C PHE A 117 5.81 -6.39 -10.98
N GLY A 118 5.34 -5.27 -11.56
CA GLY A 118 4.15 -5.29 -12.42
C GLY A 118 4.34 -6.18 -13.64
N TYR A 119 5.43 -5.99 -14.39
CA TYR A 119 5.72 -6.73 -15.62
C TYR A 119 5.77 -8.25 -15.39
N ARG A 120 6.59 -8.69 -14.44
CA ARG A 120 6.85 -10.12 -14.18
C ARG A 120 5.58 -10.82 -13.71
N ASN A 121 4.83 -10.21 -12.79
CA ASN A 121 3.62 -10.82 -12.24
C ASN A 121 2.46 -10.83 -13.24
N TYR A 122 2.23 -9.76 -14.00
CA TYR A 122 1.17 -9.77 -15.01
C TYR A 122 1.49 -10.74 -16.15
N LYS A 123 2.72 -10.76 -16.68
CA LYS A 123 3.10 -11.73 -17.71
C LYS A 123 2.90 -13.17 -17.24
N SER A 124 3.25 -13.48 -16.00
CA SER A 124 3.05 -14.82 -15.41
C SER A 124 1.58 -15.17 -15.18
N LEU A 125 0.76 -14.23 -14.70
CA LEU A 125 -0.63 -14.52 -14.33
C LEU A 125 -1.59 -14.51 -15.52
N VAL A 126 -1.46 -13.54 -16.44
CA VAL A 126 -2.42 -13.34 -17.53
C VAL A 126 -1.86 -13.69 -18.91
N GLY A 127 -0.56 -14.00 -19.00
CA GLY A 127 0.13 -14.24 -20.26
C GLY A 127 0.59 -12.96 -20.96
N VAL A 128 1.57 -13.09 -21.85
CA VAL A 128 2.23 -11.95 -22.49
C VAL A 128 1.28 -11.14 -23.39
N SER A 129 0.41 -11.80 -24.15
CA SER A 129 -0.54 -11.12 -25.04
C SER A 129 -1.54 -10.23 -24.27
N LYS A 130 -2.18 -10.76 -23.22
CA LYS A 130 -3.09 -9.98 -22.36
C LYS A 130 -2.38 -8.89 -21.58
N PHE A 131 -1.15 -9.16 -21.12
CA PHE A 131 -0.32 -8.12 -20.49
C PHE A 131 -0.10 -6.93 -21.42
N ARG A 132 0.33 -7.18 -22.66
CA ARG A 132 0.61 -6.13 -23.66
C ARG A 132 -0.63 -5.29 -23.96
N SER A 133 -1.76 -5.93 -24.23
CA SER A 133 -3.00 -5.24 -24.64
C SER A 133 -3.73 -4.54 -23.49
N GLN A 134 -3.70 -5.07 -22.26
CA GLN A 134 -4.60 -4.60 -21.18
C GLN A 134 -3.90 -3.99 -19.97
N HIS A 135 -2.61 -4.25 -19.76
CA HIS A 135 -1.95 -3.88 -18.51
C HIS A 135 -0.70 -3.06 -18.71
N LYS A 136 0.08 -3.33 -19.75
CA LYS A 136 1.38 -2.71 -20.00
C LYS A 136 1.35 -1.20 -19.90
N LYS A 137 0.42 -0.54 -20.62
CA LYS A 137 0.30 0.92 -20.59
C LYS A 137 0.11 1.46 -19.17
N ARG A 138 -0.77 0.83 -18.37
CA ARG A 138 -1.00 1.24 -16.99
C ARG A 138 0.28 1.11 -16.14
N ILE A 139 1.03 0.03 -16.29
CA ILE A 139 2.29 -0.18 -15.54
C ILE A 139 3.35 0.84 -15.94
N ASP A 140 3.48 1.14 -17.23
CA ASP A 140 4.39 2.18 -17.72
C ASP A 140 3.98 3.57 -17.21
N ASP A 141 2.68 3.88 -17.19
CA ASP A 141 2.17 5.15 -16.69
C ASP A 141 2.38 5.31 -15.17
N VAL A 142 2.34 4.20 -14.43
CA VAL A 142 2.66 4.14 -13.00
C VAL A 142 4.15 4.37 -12.77
N PHE A 143 5.01 3.74 -13.57
CA PHE A 143 6.46 3.95 -13.51
C PHE A 143 6.85 5.42 -13.74
N LEU A 144 6.25 6.06 -14.74
CA LEU A 144 6.45 7.50 -14.96
C LEU A 144 6.01 8.35 -13.76
N GLN A 145 4.88 8.03 -13.15
CA GLN A 145 4.41 8.74 -11.96
C GLN A 145 5.43 8.64 -10.82
N ASP A 146 5.95 7.45 -10.56
CA ASP A 146 6.86 7.22 -9.43
C ASP A 146 8.19 7.94 -9.63
N MET A 147 8.75 7.90 -10.85
CA MET A 147 9.93 8.70 -11.17
C MET A 147 9.67 10.19 -10.99
N LYS A 148 8.49 10.69 -11.40
CA LYS A 148 8.12 12.10 -11.20
C LYS A 148 7.96 12.46 -9.72
N GLN A 149 7.49 11.53 -8.88
CA GLN A 149 7.46 11.72 -7.42
C GLN A 149 8.87 11.81 -6.84
N VAL A 150 9.80 10.96 -7.29
CA VAL A 150 11.23 11.06 -6.92
C VAL A 150 11.79 12.44 -7.28
N CYS A 151 11.49 12.95 -8.48
CA CYS A 151 11.93 14.29 -8.90
C CYS A 151 11.31 15.42 -8.04
N GLY A 152 10.18 15.16 -7.38
CA GLY A 152 9.54 16.07 -6.44
C GLY A 152 10.11 16.03 -5.01
N ALA A 153 11.06 15.14 -4.73
CA ALA A 153 11.63 14.97 -3.40
C ALA A 153 12.30 16.25 -2.88
N ARG A 154 12.17 16.47 -1.57
CA ARG A 154 12.85 17.53 -0.82
C ARG A 154 14.00 16.91 -0.04
N PHE A 155 15.17 17.53 -0.09
CA PHE A 155 16.37 17.06 0.58
C PHE A 155 16.60 17.93 1.82
N TRP A 156 16.84 17.30 2.97
CA TRP A 156 17.00 18.00 4.25
C TRP A 156 18.37 18.71 4.39
N ALA A 157 19.42 18.11 3.81
CA ALA A 157 20.75 18.71 3.67
C ALA A 157 21.10 18.77 2.18
N ASP A 158 20.38 19.64 1.46
CA ASP A 158 20.58 19.81 0.02
C ASP A 158 21.90 20.57 -0.26
N PRO A 159 22.88 19.95 -0.93
CA PRO A 159 24.11 20.64 -1.28
C PRO A 159 23.94 21.63 -2.44
N LEU A 160 22.79 21.63 -3.13
CA LEU A 160 22.53 22.51 -4.27
C LEU A 160 21.90 23.83 -3.82
N THR A 161 22.28 24.93 -4.50
CA THR A 161 21.54 26.19 -4.41
C THR A 161 20.10 26.03 -4.91
N PRO A 162 19.16 26.93 -4.56
CA PRO A 162 17.79 26.86 -5.07
C PRO A 162 17.69 26.81 -6.61
N ALA A 163 18.54 27.58 -7.30
CA ALA A 163 18.65 27.54 -8.76
C ALA A 163 19.20 26.20 -9.26
N GLY A 164 20.23 25.67 -8.61
CA GLY A 164 20.80 24.34 -8.89
C GLY A 164 19.76 23.23 -8.72
N ARG A 165 18.98 23.26 -7.63
CA ARG A 165 17.89 22.31 -7.37
C ARG A 165 16.78 22.40 -8.41
N LYS A 166 16.40 23.61 -8.84
CA LYS A 166 15.43 23.79 -9.93
C LYS A 166 15.92 23.15 -11.24
N LYS A 167 17.20 23.36 -11.59
CA LYS A 167 17.82 22.74 -12.77
C LYS A 167 17.90 21.22 -12.65
N ALA A 168 18.31 20.72 -11.49
CA ALA A 168 18.39 19.28 -11.21
C ALA A 168 17.01 18.61 -11.31
N LYS A 169 15.96 19.23 -10.76
CA LYS A 169 14.58 18.76 -10.88
C LYS A 169 14.13 18.70 -12.34
N ALA A 170 14.39 19.74 -13.13
CA ALA A 170 14.05 19.74 -14.56
C ALA A 170 14.77 18.62 -15.33
N ALA A 171 16.06 18.40 -15.04
CA ALA A 171 16.82 17.30 -15.61
C ALA A 171 16.26 15.92 -15.19
N CYS A 172 15.89 15.75 -13.92
CA CYS A 172 15.24 14.53 -13.42
C CYS A 172 13.94 14.22 -14.16
N LEU A 173 13.07 15.21 -14.34
CA LEU A 173 11.80 15.05 -15.05
C LEU A 173 12.04 14.64 -16.51
N LYS A 174 13.00 15.27 -17.19
CA LYS A 174 13.39 14.90 -18.56
C LYS A 174 13.92 13.46 -18.64
N THR A 175 14.70 13.03 -17.65
CA THR A 175 15.18 11.64 -17.57
C THR A 175 14.03 10.67 -17.35
N ALA A 176 13.07 11.00 -16.47
CA ALA A 176 11.87 10.19 -16.25
C ALA A 176 11.06 10.00 -17.55
N ASP A 177 10.89 11.06 -18.34
CA ASP A 177 10.19 10.97 -19.63
C ASP A 177 10.97 10.10 -20.64
N LYS A 178 12.31 10.13 -20.63
CA LYS A 178 13.14 9.22 -21.46
C LYS A 178 12.97 7.75 -21.06
N TYR A 179 12.97 7.46 -19.76
CA TYR A 179 12.80 6.09 -19.24
C TYR A 179 11.43 5.55 -19.63
N TYR A 180 10.38 6.38 -19.48
CA TYR A 180 9.04 6.07 -19.94
C TYR A 180 8.99 5.80 -21.44
N ALA A 181 9.54 6.69 -22.26
CA ALA A 181 9.56 6.52 -23.72
C ALA A 181 10.24 5.20 -24.13
N ALA A 182 11.37 4.86 -23.49
CA ALA A 182 12.08 3.61 -23.74
C ALA A 182 11.19 2.39 -23.44
N VAL A 183 10.57 2.31 -22.25
CA VAL A 183 9.70 1.17 -21.91
C VAL A 183 8.44 1.11 -22.78
N ARG A 184 7.92 2.26 -23.23
CA ARG A 184 6.80 2.31 -24.18
C ARG A 184 7.17 1.74 -25.55
N ALA A 185 8.40 1.97 -26.02
CA ALA A 185 8.88 1.51 -27.32
C ALA A 185 9.19 0.01 -27.37
N VAL A 186 9.71 -0.59 -26.29
CA VAL A 186 10.15 -2.00 -26.27
C VAL A 186 9.04 -3.00 -25.91
N GLY A 187 7.82 -2.77 -26.39
CA GLY A 187 6.61 -3.45 -25.90
C GLY A 187 5.95 -4.44 -26.83
#